data_AF-A0A819KRM0-F1
#
_entry.id   AF-A0A819KRM0-F1
#
_cell.length_a   1.000
_cell.length_b   1.000
_cell.length_c   1.000
_cell.angle_alpha   90.00
_cell.angle_beta   90.00
_cell.angle_gamma   90.00
#
_symmetry.space_group_name_H-M   'P 1'
#
loop_
_entity.id
_entity.type
_entity.pdbx_description
1 polymer ?
#
loop_
_entity_poly.entity_id
_entity_poly.type
_entity_poly.pdbx_seq_one_letter_code
_entity_poly.pdbx_strand_id
1 'polypeptide(L)' 'MYSHLSDDEKLILPIYKKLELLRAIKISDQANILLKLCQHTGFCEECASKLHICPICRSDIQERSIITD' A
#
# COMPACT_ATOMS: atom_id res chain seq x y z
N MET A 1 9.75 28.09 -1.32
CA MET A 1 8.51 27.73 -2.01
C MET A 1 7.55 27.15 -0.98
N TYR A 2 6.41 27.80 -0.74
CA TYR A 2 5.39 27.29 0.18
C TYR A 2 4.24 26.75 -0.66
N SER A 3 3.91 25.48 -0.48
CA SER A 3 2.75 24.85 -1.12
C SER A 3 1.47 25.41 -0.48
N HIS A 4 0.70 26.18 -1.23
CA HIS A 4 -0.65 26.59 -0.84
C HIS A 4 -1.65 25.50 -1.24
N LEU A 5 -2.43 25.03 -0.27
CA LEU A 5 -3.60 24.18 -0.50
C LEU A 5 -4.81 25.09 -0.79
N SER A 6 -5.56 24.75 -1.82
CA SER A 6 -6.82 25.40 -2.22
C SER A 6 -7.90 25.14 -1.17
N ASP A 7 -8.98 25.92 -1.17
CA ASP A 7 -10.01 25.84 -0.12
C ASP A 7 -10.68 24.44 -0.06
N ASP A 8 -10.91 23.82 -1.22
CA ASP A 8 -11.36 22.42 -1.35
C ASP A 8 -10.40 21.39 -0.72
N GLU A 9 -9.11 21.70 -0.67
CA GLU A 9 -8.08 20.81 -0.10
C GLU A 9 -7.98 20.96 1.44
N LYS A 10 -8.70 21.92 2.02
CA LYS A 10 -8.77 22.17 3.48
C LYS A 10 -9.99 21.53 4.15
N LEU A 11 -10.69 20.63 3.47
CA LEU A 11 -11.84 19.93 4.05
C LEU A 11 -11.38 18.82 5.00
N ILE A 12 -11.33 19.11 6.29
CA ILE A 12 -11.20 18.07 7.33
C ILE A 12 -12.52 17.30 7.37
N LEU A 13 -12.52 16.09 6.82
CA LEU A 13 -13.68 15.21 6.87
C LEU A 13 -14.09 14.94 8.34
N PRO A 14 -15.36 15.17 8.73
CA PRO A 14 -15.83 14.87 10.07
C PRO A 14 -15.56 13.40 10.43
N ILE A 15 -15.08 13.16 11.66
CA ILE A 15 -14.56 11.86 12.13
C ILE A 15 -15.53 10.71 11.86
N TYR A 16 -16.83 10.93 12.07
CA TYR A 16 -17.87 9.90 11.85
C TYR A 16 -18.01 9.50 10.38
N LYS A 17 -17.96 10.46 9.43
CA LYS A 17 -18.00 10.17 7.99
C LYS A 17 -16.75 9.45 7.51
N LYS A 18 -15.59 9.79 8.09
CA LYS A 18 -14.31 9.12 7.79
C LYS A 18 -14.35 7.64 8.17
N LEU A 19 -14.92 7.30 9.32
CA LEU A 19 -15.02 5.92 9.78
C LEU A 19 -15.95 5.06 8.93
N GLU A 20 -17.08 5.60 8.47
CA GLU A 20 -17.99 4.87 7.57
C GLU A 20 -17.34 4.55 6.22
N LEU A 21 -16.60 5.50 5.64
CA LEU A 21 -15.85 5.25 4.40
C LEU A 21 -14.74 4.21 4.60
N LEU A 22 -14.02 4.25 5.72
CA LEU A 22 -12.98 3.25 6.03
C LEU A 22 -13.56 1.84 6.19
N ARG A 23 -14.77 1.69 6.75
CA ARG A 23 -15.47 0.39 6.86
C ARG A 23 -15.86 -0.21 5.51
N ALA A 24 -16.11 0.63 4.50
CA ALA A 24 -16.45 0.18 3.16
C ALA A 24 -15.23 -0.30 2.36
N ILE A 25 -14.01 0.01 2.82
CA ILE A 25 -12.78 -0.47 2.18
C ILE A 25 -12.57 -1.92 2.59
N LYS A 26 -12.95 -2.85 1.71
CA LYS A 26 -12.50 -4.24 1.80
C LYS A 26 -11.01 -4.29 1.47
N ILE A 27 -10.18 -4.40 2.49
CA ILE A 27 -8.78 -4.75 2.32
C ILE A 27 -8.74 -6.27 2.12
N SER A 28 -8.27 -6.73 0.96
CA SER A 28 -8.01 -8.15 0.76
C SER A 28 -6.82 -8.55 1.61
N ASP A 29 -7.04 -9.45 2.57
CA ASP A 29 -6.06 -9.87 3.58
C ASP A 29 -4.92 -10.73 3.01
N GLN A 30 -4.92 -11.01 1.71
CA GLN A 30 -3.98 -11.93 1.07
C GLN A 30 -2.68 -11.22 0.68
N ALA A 31 -1.92 -10.83 1.69
CA ALA A 31 -0.59 -10.24 1.55
C ALA A 31 0.51 -11.31 1.42
N ASN A 32 0.32 -12.22 0.45
CA ASN A 32 1.06 -13.49 0.37
C ASN A 32 2.26 -13.44 -0.58
N ILE A 33 2.76 -12.27 -0.99
CA ILE A 33 3.92 -12.20 -1.88
C ILE A 33 5.21 -11.94 -1.09
N LEU A 34 6.20 -12.80 -1.29
CA LEU A 34 7.58 -12.64 -0.87
C LEU A 34 8.41 -12.01 -2.00
N LEU A 35 9.09 -10.91 -1.69
CA LEU A 35 10.06 -10.29 -2.58
C LEU A 35 11.44 -10.95 -2.38
N LYS A 36 11.99 -11.62 -3.39
CA LYS A 36 13.29 -12.31 -3.30
C LYS A 36 14.46 -11.30 -3.20
N LEU A 37 15.58 -11.80 -2.68
CA LEU A 37 16.76 -11.05 -2.17
C LEU A 37 16.53 -10.29 -0.86
N CYS A 38 15.42 -9.57 -0.72
CA CYS A 38 15.14 -8.80 0.51
C CYS A 38 14.20 -9.50 1.50
N GLN A 39 13.49 -10.54 1.08
CA GLN A 39 12.61 -11.38 1.90
C GLN A 39 11.46 -10.63 2.60
N HIS A 40 11.13 -9.43 2.12
CA HIS A 40 9.99 -8.69 2.63
C HIS A 40 8.67 -9.20 2.05
N THR A 41 7.64 -9.18 2.90
CA THR A 41 6.26 -9.60 2.60
C THR A 41 5.29 -8.45 2.86
N GLY A 42 3.98 -8.69 2.80
CA GLY A 42 2.98 -7.65 3.06
C GLY A 42 2.36 -7.06 1.80
N PHE A 43 2.55 -7.69 0.65
CA PHE A 43 2.00 -7.25 -0.63
C PHE A 43 1.09 -8.32 -1.20
N CYS A 44 -0.07 -7.91 -1.71
CA CYS A 44 -0.88 -8.77 -2.58
C CYS A 44 -0.22 -8.88 -3.97
N GLU A 45 -0.68 -9.83 -4.78
CA GLU A 45 -0.16 -10.08 -6.13
C GLU A 45 -0.22 -8.83 -7.03
N GLU A 46 -1.34 -8.12 -7.01
CA GLU A 46 -1.54 -6.89 -7.81
C GLU A 46 -0.58 -5.78 -7.41
N CYS A 47 -0.37 -5.58 -6.12
CA CYS A 47 0.55 -4.57 -5.61
C CYS A 47 2.00 -4.96 -5.91
N ALA A 48 2.38 -6.22 -5.67
CA ALA A 48 3.74 -6.70 -5.92
C ALA A 48 4.14 -6.62 -7.40
N SER A 49 3.18 -6.83 -8.31
CA SER A 49 3.41 -6.77 -9.76
C SER A 49 3.76 -5.37 -10.27
N LYS A 50 3.32 -4.31 -9.58
CA LYS A 50 3.60 -2.91 -9.94
C LYS A 50 4.92 -2.38 -9.36
N LEU A 51 5.57 -3.14 -8.47
CA LEU A 51 6.78 -2.70 -7.79
C LEU A 51 8.02 -3.20 -8.54
N HIS A 52 8.92 -2.30 -8.88
CA HIS A 52 10.27 -2.64 -9.38
C HIS A 52 11.30 -2.66 -8.23
N ILE A 53 11.05 -1.87 -7.19
CA ILE A 53 11.92 -1.67 -6.04
C ILE A 53 11.12 -2.00 -4.77
N CYS A 54 11.75 -2.67 -3.82
CA CYS A 54 11.14 -2.96 -2.52
C CYS A 54 10.88 -1.66 -1.75
N PRO A 55 9.63 -1.34 -1.37
CA PRO A 55 9.33 -0.09 -0.66
C PRO A 55 9.86 -0.07 0.78
N ILE A 56 10.27 -1.23 1.33
CA ILE A 56 10.78 -1.35 2.70
C ILE A 56 12.29 -1.08 2.73
N CYS A 57 13.07 -1.74 1.88
CA CYS A 57 14.54 -1.67 1.91
C CYS A 57 15.18 -1.02 0.68
N ARG A 58 14.37 -0.61 -0.31
CA ARG A 58 14.81 0.02 -1.57
C ARG A 58 15.72 -0.85 -2.46
N SER A 59 15.74 -2.16 -2.22
CA SER A 59 16.46 -3.11 -3.07
C SER A 59 15.67 -3.45 -4.33
N ASP A 60 16.37 -3.77 -5.41
CA ASP A 60 15.77 -4.22 -6.67
C ASP A 60 15.03 -5.57 -6.49
N ILE A 61 13.82 -5.68 -7.05
CA ILE A 61 12.99 -6.88 -6.93
C ILE A 61 13.26 -7.78 -8.13
N GLN A 62 14.07 -8.81 -7.93
CA GLN A 62 14.39 -9.77 -8.98
C GLN A 62 13.32 -10.84 -9.18
N GLU A 63 12.73 -11.35 -8.10
CA GLU A 63 11.73 -12.42 -8.15
C GLU A 63 10.66 -12.22 -7.09
N ARG A 64 9.44 -12.69 -7.38
CA ARG A 64 8.25 -12.63 -6.51
C ARG A 64 7.72 -14.04 -6.36
N SER A 65 7.44 -14.47 -5.14
CA SER A 65 6.90 -15.81 -4.87
C SER A 65 5.68 -15.72 -3.97
N ILE A 66 4.63 -16.49 -4.27
CA ILE A 66 3.48 -16.62 -3.38
C ILE A 66 3.90 -17.54 -2.23
N ILE A 67 3.67 -17.10 -1.00
CA ILE A 67 3.83 -17.87 0.22
C ILE A 67 2.46 -18.47 0.52
N THR A 68 2.32 -19.75 0.23
CA THR A 68 1.25 -20.58 0.81
C THR A 68 1.81 -21.19 2.08
N ASP A 69 1.17 -20.91 3.21
CA ASP A 69 1.38 -21.61 4.48
C ASP A 69 1.10 -23.12 4.30
#